data_AF-A0A9D2KM52-F1
#
_entry.id   AF-A0A9D2KM52-F1
#
_cell.length_a   1.000
_cell.length_b   1.000
_cell.length_c   1.000
_cell.angle_alpha   90.00
_cell.angle_beta   90.00
_cell.angle_gamma   90.00
#
_symmetry.space_group_name_H-M   'P 1'
#
loop_
_entity.id
_entity.type
_entity.pdbx_description
1 polymer ?
#
loop_
_entity_poly.entity_id
_entity_poly.type
_entity_poly.pdbx_seq_one_letter_code
_entity_poly.pdbx_strand_id
1 'polypeptide(L)'
;MSRLFLKLQRAVSRAEKNFIHSTSSGNIFLSERDYYHANAFCMMCHAEIEEYIEEIVRHTAKKNFQRIRNGKGKQTFVIHILGWYVFEHLLEPDKISYEKLVAKYNKGSLFDILDDCQTSLNTMISKNHGIREENLKRLLCPLGIDLSMLDQSWLNDMDSFGKLRGGFAHKGFGIQRSIDPQEAILKVNALLTGLKILDKRLCSL
;
A
#
# COMPACT_ATOMS: atom_id res chain seq x y z
N MET A 1 13.11 11.35 -3.07
CA MET A 1 11.98 10.67 -3.76
C MET A 1 12.54 9.39 -4.35
N SER A 2 11.90 8.26 -4.10
CA SER A 2 12.41 6.95 -4.50
C SER A 2 12.27 6.72 -6.01
N ARG A 3 13.07 5.77 -6.55
CA ARG A 3 12.89 5.28 -7.92
C ARG A 3 11.55 4.58 -8.12
N LEU A 4 11.01 3.96 -7.06
CA LEU A 4 9.70 3.29 -7.07
C LEU A 4 8.57 4.29 -7.26
N PHE A 5 8.61 5.44 -6.56
CA PHE A 5 7.60 6.48 -6.73
C PHE A 5 7.65 7.11 -8.13
N LEU A 6 8.86 7.31 -8.67
CA LEU A 6 9.02 7.77 -10.06
C LEU A 6 8.46 6.75 -11.07
N LYS A 7 8.57 5.44 -10.80
CA LYS A 7 7.95 4.38 -11.61
C LYS A 7 6.42 4.50 -11.57
N LEU A 8 5.83 4.64 -10.38
CA LEU A 8 4.39 4.86 -10.20
C LEU A 8 3.89 6.07 -10.98
N GLN A 9 4.55 7.23 -10.85
CA GLN A 9 4.14 8.44 -11.57
C GLN A 9 4.12 8.23 -13.09
N ARG A 10 5.15 7.56 -13.64
CA ARG A 10 5.20 7.24 -15.07
C ARG A 10 4.10 6.25 -15.46
N ALA A 11 3.76 5.29 -14.60
CA ALA A 11 2.69 4.35 -14.87
C ALA A 11 1.32 5.04 -14.92
N VAL A 12 1.02 5.90 -13.94
CA VAL A 12 -0.20 6.73 -13.93
C VAL A 12 -0.27 7.63 -15.16
N SER A 13 0.81 8.35 -15.51
CA SER A 13 0.82 9.20 -16.71
C SER A 13 0.63 8.41 -18.01
N ARG A 14 1.10 7.16 -18.07
CA ARG A 14 0.84 6.28 -19.23
C ARG A 14 -0.61 5.81 -19.25
N ALA A 15 -1.17 5.43 -18.10
CA ALA A 15 -2.58 5.05 -17.99
C ALA A 15 -3.49 6.21 -18.40
N GLU A 16 -3.20 7.42 -17.93
CA GLU A 16 -3.94 8.64 -18.29
C GLU A 16 -3.93 8.85 -19.81
N LYS A 17 -2.76 8.82 -20.46
CA LYS A 17 -2.65 8.98 -21.92
C LYS A 17 -3.40 7.90 -22.72
N ASN A 18 -3.45 6.68 -22.20
CA ASN A 18 -4.02 5.54 -22.92
C ASN A 18 -5.53 5.45 -22.79
N PHE A 19 -6.07 5.81 -21.62
CA PHE A 19 -7.49 5.67 -21.30
C PHE A 19 -8.22 7.01 -21.37
N ILE A 20 -7.62 8.08 -20.84
CA ILE A 20 -8.23 9.40 -20.90
C ILE A 20 -7.80 10.08 -22.19
N HIS A 21 -8.54 9.81 -23.27
CA HIS A 21 -8.45 10.64 -24.45
C HIS A 21 -8.86 12.06 -24.05
N SER A 22 -8.13 13.08 -24.49
CA SER A 22 -8.56 14.46 -24.34
C SER A 22 -9.99 14.52 -24.85
N THR A 23 -10.96 14.72 -23.96
CA THR A 23 -12.32 15.03 -24.37
C THR A 23 -12.18 16.15 -25.37
N SER A 24 -12.50 15.88 -26.63
CA SER A 24 -12.32 16.81 -27.71
C SER A 24 -12.97 18.12 -27.26
N SER A 25 -12.14 19.09 -26.92
CA SER A 25 -12.41 20.52 -26.88
C SER A 25 -13.91 20.87 -26.92
N GLY A 26 -14.54 20.99 -25.74
CA GLY A 26 -15.83 21.66 -25.61
C GLY A 26 -17.11 20.83 -25.80
N ASN A 27 -17.03 19.49 -25.88
CA ASN A 27 -18.26 18.68 -25.84
C ASN A 27 -18.83 18.63 -24.41
N ILE A 28 -20.01 19.20 -24.22
CA ILE A 28 -20.72 19.29 -22.92
C ILE A 28 -21.23 17.91 -22.46
N PHE A 29 -21.24 16.90 -23.35
CA PHE A 29 -21.79 15.57 -23.07
C PHE A 29 -20.73 14.47 -23.17
N LEU A 30 -20.54 13.74 -22.08
CA LEU A 30 -19.70 12.55 -21.98
C LEU A 30 -20.43 11.34 -22.58
N SER A 31 -19.73 10.55 -23.38
CA SER A 31 -20.24 9.28 -23.90
C SER A 31 -20.07 8.15 -22.89
N GLU A 32 -20.84 7.09 -23.04
CA GLU A 32 -20.67 5.86 -22.25
C GLU A 32 -19.24 5.30 -22.35
N ARG A 33 -18.61 5.46 -23.51
CA ARG A 33 -17.21 5.06 -23.75
C ARG A 33 -16.22 5.84 -22.88
N ASP A 34 -16.46 7.13 -22.67
CA ASP A 34 -15.59 7.96 -21.84
C ASP A 34 -15.62 7.49 -20.38
N TYR A 35 -16.81 7.14 -19.90
CA TYR A 35 -17.00 6.53 -18.59
C TYR A 35 -16.33 5.16 -18.44
N TYR A 36 -16.44 4.29 -19.45
CA TYR A 36 -15.73 3.00 -19.46
C TYR A 36 -14.22 3.17 -19.36
N HIS A 37 -13.67 4.11 -20.14
CA HIS A 37 -12.25 4.42 -20.12
C HIS A 37 -11.79 5.02 -18.79
N ALA A 38 -12.57 5.91 -18.18
CA ALA A 38 -12.28 6.47 -16.86
C ALA A 38 -12.25 5.39 -15.76
N ASN A 39 -13.16 4.41 -15.84
CA ASN A 39 -13.15 3.27 -14.92
C ASN A 39 -11.91 2.38 -15.15
N ALA A 40 -11.54 2.10 -16.40
CA ALA A 40 -10.33 1.34 -16.74
C ALA A 40 -9.06 2.05 -16.24
N PHE A 41 -8.99 3.37 -16.39
CA PHE A 41 -7.93 4.21 -15.83
C PHE A 41 -7.83 4.04 -14.31
N CYS A 42 -8.95 4.12 -13.58
CA CYS A 42 -8.98 3.93 -12.13
C CYS A 42 -8.52 2.53 -11.72
N MET A 43 -8.96 1.48 -12.42
CA MET A 43 -8.54 0.10 -12.15
C MET A 43 -7.04 -0.08 -12.34
N MET A 44 -6.47 0.47 -13.41
CA MET A 44 -5.02 0.43 -13.65
C MET A 44 -4.25 1.20 -12.58
N CYS A 45 -4.70 2.41 -12.23
CA CYS A 45 -4.05 3.21 -11.19
C CYS A 45 -4.12 2.54 -9.82
N HIS A 46 -5.22 1.88 -9.49
CA HIS A 46 -5.32 1.09 -8.26
C HIS A 46 -4.23 0.01 -8.21
N ALA A 47 -4.09 -0.79 -9.27
CA ALA A 47 -3.09 -1.86 -9.33
C ALA A 47 -1.65 -1.31 -9.20
N GLU A 48 -1.35 -0.20 -9.89
CA GLU A 48 -0.03 0.43 -9.82
C GLU A 48 0.26 1.05 -8.43
N ILE A 49 -0.74 1.65 -7.78
CA ILE A 49 -0.61 2.18 -6.41
C ILE A 49 -0.38 1.03 -5.41
N GLU A 50 -1.14 -0.05 -5.55
CA GLU A 50 -0.99 -1.27 -4.73
C GLU A 50 0.42 -1.86 -4.86
N GLU A 51 0.88 -2.11 -6.10
CA GLU A 51 2.24 -2.60 -6.37
C GLU A 51 3.29 -1.65 -5.78
N TYR A 52 3.12 -0.33 -5.95
CA TYR A 52 4.04 0.65 -5.39
C TYR A 52 4.14 0.55 -3.87
N ILE A 53 3.01 0.52 -3.15
CA ILE A 53 2.98 0.47 -1.68
C ILE A 53 3.66 -0.83 -1.21
N GLU A 54 3.34 -1.96 -1.81
CA GLU A 54 3.94 -3.24 -1.48
C GLU A 54 5.46 -3.25 -1.69
N GLU A 55 5.91 -2.74 -2.83
CA GLU A 55 7.33 -2.66 -3.17
C GLU A 55 8.10 -1.69 -2.27
N ILE A 56 7.57 -0.51 -1.96
CA ILE A 56 8.27 0.46 -1.09
C ILE A 56 8.36 -0.05 0.34
N VAL A 57 7.32 -0.73 0.84
CA VAL A 57 7.32 -1.37 2.17
C VAL A 57 8.35 -2.50 2.21
N ARG A 58 8.33 -3.40 1.21
CA ARG A 58 9.30 -4.50 1.07
C ARG A 58 10.74 -3.98 0.99
N HIS A 59 10.98 -2.95 0.19
CA HIS A 59 12.29 -2.32 0.03
C HIS A 59 12.78 -1.70 1.35
N THR A 60 11.92 -0.95 2.04
CA THR A 60 12.25 -0.28 3.29
C THR A 60 12.54 -1.28 4.41
N ALA A 61 11.72 -2.33 4.52
CA ALA A 61 11.94 -3.40 5.49
C ALA A 61 13.25 -4.12 5.22
N LYS A 62 13.50 -4.56 3.98
CA LYS A 62 14.74 -5.25 3.58
C LYS A 62 15.98 -4.43 3.92
N LYS A 63 15.96 -3.13 3.62
CA LYS A 63 17.04 -2.20 3.96
C LYS A 63 17.27 -2.15 5.47
N ASN A 64 16.22 -2.07 6.27
CA ASN A 64 16.36 -2.01 7.74
C ASN A 64 16.86 -3.33 8.34
N PHE A 65 16.37 -4.48 7.89
CA PHE A 65 16.92 -5.80 8.29
C PHE A 65 18.41 -5.91 7.97
N GLN A 66 18.84 -5.50 6.77
CA GLN A 66 20.26 -5.47 6.39
C GLN A 66 21.08 -4.53 7.27
N ARG A 67 20.55 -3.35 7.62
CA ARG A 67 21.22 -2.42 8.54
C ARG A 67 21.41 -3.03 9.93
N ILE A 68 20.41 -3.74 10.46
CA ILE A 68 20.51 -4.43 11.75
C ILE A 68 21.64 -5.47 11.71
N ARG A 69 21.67 -6.32 10.68
CA ARG A 69 22.73 -7.34 10.51
C ARG A 69 24.14 -6.72 10.42
N ASN A 70 24.24 -5.50 9.88
CA ASN A 70 25.49 -4.76 9.77
C ASN A 70 25.81 -3.88 11.00
N GLY A 71 25.09 -4.02 12.11
CA GLY A 71 25.30 -3.22 13.33
C GLY A 71 24.91 -1.74 13.21
N LYS A 72 24.18 -1.36 12.16
CA LYS A 72 23.74 0.02 11.85
C LYS A 72 22.21 0.18 11.89
N GLY A 73 21.52 -0.78 12.51
CA GLY A 73 20.07 -0.83 12.61
C GLY A 73 19.53 0.22 13.57
N LYS A 74 18.33 0.72 13.29
CA LYS A 74 17.60 1.59 14.21
C LYS A 74 16.88 0.73 15.25
N GLN A 75 17.09 1.00 16.54
CA GLN A 75 16.39 0.30 17.64
C GLN A 75 14.88 0.45 17.53
N THR A 76 14.40 1.62 17.07
CA THR A 76 12.97 1.85 16.84
C THR A 76 12.36 0.86 15.85
N PHE A 77 13.03 0.55 14.74
CA PHE A 77 12.52 -0.45 13.79
C PHE A 77 12.46 -1.85 14.43
N VAL A 78 13.48 -2.24 15.21
CA VAL A 78 13.50 -3.52 15.95
C VAL A 78 12.31 -3.63 16.91
N ILE A 79 12.02 -2.57 17.67
CA ILE A 79 10.89 -2.55 18.62
C ILE A 79 9.56 -2.71 17.87
N HIS A 80 9.34 -1.96 16.78
CA HIS A 80 8.08 -2.04 16.03
C HIS A 80 7.89 -3.39 15.35
N ILE A 81 8.93 -3.95 14.71
CA ILE A 81 8.79 -5.22 14.01
C ILE A 81 8.59 -6.40 14.98
N LEU A 82 9.29 -6.40 16.12
CA LEU A 82 9.09 -7.41 17.16
C LEU A 82 7.72 -7.26 17.82
N GLY A 83 7.33 -6.03 18.19
CA GLY A 83 6.02 -5.77 18.79
C GLY A 83 4.88 -6.17 17.85
N TRP A 84 4.99 -5.86 16.56
CA TRP A 84 4.05 -6.30 15.53
C TRP A 84 4.02 -7.83 15.41
N TYR A 85 5.18 -8.49 15.31
CA TYR A 85 5.25 -9.95 15.18
C TYR A 85 4.63 -10.65 16.39
N VAL A 86 4.90 -10.14 17.59
CA VAL A 86 4.25 -10.59 18.82
C VAL A 86 2.73 -10.39 18.72
N PHE A 87 2.25 -9.20 18.39
CA PHE A 87 0.82 -8.94 18.33
C PHE A 87 0.09 -9.85 17.32
N GLU A 88 0.64 -10.02 16.11
CA GLU A 88 0.03 -10.84 15.05
C GLU A 88 0.05 -12.35 15.29
N HIS A 89 1.03 -12.87 16.05
CA HIS A 89 1.25 -14.31 16.22
C HIS A 89 1.08 -14.83 17.64
N LEU A 90 1.25 -13.99 18.66
CA LEU A 90 1.17 -14.38 20.09
C LEU A 90 -0.15 -14.02 20.75
N LEU A 91 -0.84 -12.97 20.30
CA LEU A 91 -2.11 -12.54 20.92
C LEU A 91 -3.34 -13.14 20.24
N GLU A 92 -3.16 -13.94 19.19
CA GLU A 92 -4.20 -14.81 18.63
C GLU A 92 -4.03 -16.24 19.19
N PRO A 93 -4.87 -16.68 20.15
CA PRO A 93 -4.69 -17.94 20.89
C PRO A 93 -4.60 -19.21 20.03
N ASP A 94 -5.17 -19.16 18.83
CA ASP A 94 -5.31 -20.32 17.96
C ASP A 94 -4.12 -20.53 16.99
N LYS A 95 -3.21 -19.54 16.87
CA LYS A 95 -2.10 -19.62 15.90
C LYS A 95 -0.89 -20.39 16.46
N ILE A 96 -0.34 -19.98 17.61
CA ILE A 96 0.79 -20.64 18.26
C ILE A 96 0.72 -20.41 19.79
N SER A 97 0.88 -21.47 20.59
CA SER A 97 0.95 -21.35 22.05
C SER A 97 2.27 -20.71 22.51
N TYR A 98 2.22 -20.00 23.65
CA TYR A 98 3.41 -19.38 24.25
C TYR A 98 4.56 -20.39 24.46
N GLU A 99 4.25 -21.60 24.90
CA GLU A 99 5.24 -22.66 25.18
C GLU A 99 5.98 -23.08 23.90
N LYS A 100 5.27 -23.15 22.76
CA LYS A 100 5.89 -23.46 21.46
C LYS A 100 6.84 -22.36 21.01
N LEU A 101 6.51 -21.09 21.28
CA LEU A 101 7.37 -19.96 20.93
C LEU A 101 8.58 -19.85 21.83
N VAL A 102 8.40 -20.04 23.14
CA VAL A 102 9.54 -20.17 24.07
C VAL A 102 10.41 -21.32 23.61
N ALA A 103 9.87 -22.52 23.35
CA ALA A 103 10.66 -23.65 22.87
C ALA A 103 11.42 -23.35 21.56
N LYS A 104 10.79 -22.64 20.61
CA LYS A 104 11.40 -22.24 19.33
C LYS A 104 12.58 -21.31 19.53
N TYR A 105 12.48 -20.34 20.44
CA TYR A 105 13.48 -19.28 20.61
C TYR A 105 14.33 -19.40 21.88
N ASN A 106 14.14 -20.40 22.74
CA ASN A 106 14.89 -20.59 24.00
C ASN A 106 16.40 -20.73 23.78
N LYS A 107 16.80 -21.11 22.57
CA LYS A 107 18.20 -21.21 22.13
C LYS A 107 18.50 -20.33 20.91
N GLY A 108 17.52 -19.56 20.46
CA GLY A 108 17.62 -18.70 19.28
C GLY A 108 18.31 -17.38 19.61
N SER A 109 19.07 -16.88 18.65
CA SER A 109 19.55 -15.51 18.67
C SER A 109 18.41 -14.54 18.32
N LEU A 110 18.60 -13.26 18.64
CA LEU A 110 17.72 -12.20 18.15
C LEU A 110 17.57 -12.25 16.61
N PHE A 111 18.60 -12.69 15.89
CA PHE A 111 18.56 -12.78 14.43
C PHE A 111 17.60 -13.86 13.92
N ASP A 112 17.43 -14.96 14.65
CA ASP A 112 16.46 -16.00 14.29
C ASP A 112 15.03 -15.46 14.36
N ILE A 113 14.72 -14.70 15.42
CA ILE A 113 13.41 -14.02 15.56
C ILE A 113 13.21 -12.98 14.45
N LEU A 114 14.26 -12.21 14.11
CA LEU A 114 14.19 -11.21 13.05
C LEU A 114 14.00 -11.83 11.67
N ASP A 115 14.54 -13.02 11.41
CA ASP A 115 14.34 -13.76 10.16
C ASP A 115 12.89 -14.25 10.02
N ASP A 116 12.29 -14.72 11.12
CA ASP A 116 10.87 -15.05 11.17
C ASP A 116 9.98 -13.82 10.98
N CYS A 117 10.33 -12.69 11.61
CA CYS A 117 9.65 -11.42 11.40
C CYS A 117 9.69 -10.99 9.93
N GLN A 118 10.86 -11.07 9.29
CA GLN A 118 11.04 -10.73 7.89
C GLN A 118 10.20 -11.64 6.99
N THR A 119 10.17 -12.94 7.26
CA THR A 119 9.38 -13.92 6.51
C THR A 119 7.88 -13.67 6.65
N SER A 120 7.41 -13.42 7.87
CA SER A 120 6.02 -13.07 8.14
C SER A 120 5.62 -11.78 7.42
N LEU A 121 6.46 -10.74 7.51
CA LEU A 121 6.21 -9.47 6.85
C LEU A 121 6.12 -9.64 5.33
N ASN A 122 7.07 -10.35 4.72
CA ASN A 122 7.04 -10.61 3.28
C ASN A 122 5.79 -11.38 2.85
N THR A 123 5.36 -12.36 3.64
CA THR A 123 4.14 -13.13 3.38
C THR A 123 2.90 -12.24 3.46
N MET A 124 2.83 -11.36 4.45
CA MET A 124 1.72 -10.41 4.59
C MET A 124 1.68 -9.42 3.42
N ILE A 125 2.83 -8.89 2.99
CA ILE A 125 2.91 -8.01 1.81
C ILE A 125 2.42 -8.76 0.56
N SER A 126 2.88 -9.99 0.32
CA SER A 126 2.47 -10.77 -0.86
C SER A 126 0.99 -11.21 -0.85
N LYS A 127 0.33 -11.19 0.30
CA LYS A 127 -1.10 -11.46 0.47
C LYS A 127 -1.94 -10.18 0.52
N ASN A 128 -1.34 -9.03 0.21
CA ASN A 128 -2.07 -7.80 0.12
C ASN A 128 -2.84 -7.73 -1.20
N HIS A 129 -4.09 -7.27 -1.10
CA HIS A 129 -5.07 -7.23 -2.20
C HIS A 129 -5.87 -5.92 -2.15
N GLY A 130 -5.20 -4.80 -1.90
CA GLY A 130 -5.88 -3.52 -1.75
C GLY A 130 -5.01 -2.40 -1.20
N ILE A 131 -5.61 -1.22 -1.18
CA ILE A 131 -4.95 0.05 -0.78
C ILE A 131 -5.76 0.81 0.28
N ARG A 132 -6.76 0.15 0.87
CA ARG A 132 -7.66 0.74 1.87
C ARG A 132 -6.93 0.94 3.19
N GLU A 133 -7.57 1.66 4.11
CA GLU A 133 -7.00 1.94 5.44
C GLU A 133 -6.51 0.67 6.15
N GLU A 134 -7.30 -0.40 6.11
CA GLU A 134 -6.94 -1.71 6.68
C GLU A 134 -5.66 -2.31 6.05
N ASN A 135 -5.51 -2.17 4.73
CA ASN A 135 -4.33 -2.63 4.00
C ASN A 135 -3.10 -1.81 4.39
N LEU A 136 -3.24 -0.47 4.39
CA LEU A 136 -2.18 0.45 4.76
C LEU A 136 -1.72 0.22 6.20
N LYS A 137 -2.67 0.07 7.15
CA LYS A 137 -2.37 -0.22 8.56
C LYS A 137 -1.50 -1.47 8.68
N ARG A 138 -1.90 -2.54 8.01
CA ARG A 138 -1.21 -3.83 8.04
C ARG A 138 0.20 -3.76 7.44
N LEU A 139 0.39 -2.96 6.39
CA LEU A 139 1.67 -2.79 5.70
C LEU A 139 2.63 -1.83 6.41
N LEU A 140 2.12 -0.76 7.03
CA LEU A 140 2.92 0.35 7.57
C LEU A 140 3.24 0.21 9.06
N CYS A 141 2.36 -0.40 9.85
CA CYS A 141 2.58 -0.62 11.28
C CYS A 141 3.90 -1.38 11.60
N PRO A 142 4.27 -2.46 10.87
CA PRO A 142 5.54 -3.17 11.11
C PRO A 142 6.79 -2.30 10.90
N LEU A 143 6.68 -1.22 10.12
CA LEU A 143 7.73 -0.25 9.87
C LEU A 143 7.75 0.90 10.89
N GLY A 144 6.82 0.91 11.84
CA GLY A 144 6.65 1.97 12.83
C GLY A 144 5.97 3.23 12.30
N ILE A 145 5.12 3.09 11.28
CA ILE A 145 4.27 4.18 10.79
C ILE A 145 2.84 3.87 11.22
N ASP A 146 2.34 4.64 12.19
CA ASP A 146 0.94 4.62 12.59
C ASP A 146 0.10 5.50 11.64
N LEU A 147 -1.11 5.06 11.33
CA LEU A 147 -2.01 5.79 10.43
C LEU A 147 -2.44 7.14 10.98
N SER A 148 -2.53 7.31 12.30
CA SER A 148 -2.78 8.60 12.96
C SER A 148 -1.69 9.64 12.66
N MET A 149 -0.53 9.20 12.17
CA MET A 149 0.56 10.07 11.75
C MET A 149 0.46 10.48 10.27
N LEU A 150 -0.58 10.06 9.56
CA LEU A 150 -0.85 10.39 8.16
C LEU A 150 -2.05 11.34 8.09
N ASP A 151 -2.19 12.02 6.95
CA ASP A 151 -3.32 12.91 6.72
C ASP A 151 -4.63 12.11 6.62
N GLN A 152 -5.60 12.43 7.49
CA GLN A 152 -6.84 11.67 7.59
C GLN A 152 -7.73 11.86 6.37
N SER A 153 -7.68 13.03 5.71
CA SER A 153 -8.42 13.26 4.46
C SER A 153 -7.88 12.33 3.37
N TRP A 154 -6.56 12.23 3.24
CA TRP A 154 -5.90 11.34 2.29
C TRP A 154 -6.21 9.87 2.57
N LEU A 155 -6.26 9.44 3.84
CA LEU A 155 -6.69 8.07 4.18
C LEU A 155 -8.13 7.79 3.76
N ASN A 156 -9.04 8.75 3.97
CA ASN A 156 -10.43 8.64 3.52
C ASN A 156 -10.53 8.57 1.98
N ASP A 157 -9.69 9.31 1.27
CA ASP A 157 -9.63 9.28 -0.19
C ASP A 157 -9.09 7.93 -0.70
N MET A 158 -8.06 7.37 -0.05
CA MET A 158 -7.53 6.04 -0.35
C MET A 158 -8.57 4.94 -0.13
N ASP A 159 -9.32 4.98 0.98
CA ASP A 159 -10.38 4.02 1.27
C ASP A 159 -11.53 4.13 0.25
N SER A 160 -11.95 5.35 -0.07
CA SER A 160 -12.99 5.62 -1.06
C SER A 160 -12.59 5.15 -2.46
N PHE A 161 -11.34 5.39 -2.86
CA PHE A 161 -10.81 4.94 -4.15
C PHE A 161 -10.63 3.41 -4.19
N GLY A 162 -10.17 2.79 -3.10
CA GLY A 162 -10.09 1.32 -2.98
C GLY A 162 -11.44 0.63 -3.15
N LYS A 163 -12.54 1.24 -2.68
CA LYS A 163 -13.90 0.73 -2.87
C LYS A 163 -14.37 0.75 -4.33
N LEU A 164 -13.85 1.68 -5.16
CA LEU A 164 -14.22 1.77 -6.57
C LEU A 164 -13.90 0.47 -7.32
N ARG A 165 -12.74 -0.15 -7.06
CA ARG A 165 -12.37 -1.47 -7.64
C ARG A 165 -13.43 -2.53 -7.35
N GLY A 166 -13.86 -2.65 -6.09
CA GLY A 166 -14.89 -3.62 -5.68
C GLY A 166 -16.26 -3.31 -6.31
N GLY A 167 -16.59 -2.03 -6.46
CA GLY A 167 -17.81 -1.56 -7.12
C GLY A 167 -17.87 -1.88 -8.62
N PHE A 168 -16.74 -1.78 -9.32
CA PHE A 168 -16.63 -2.08 -10.76
C PHE A 168 -16.54 -3.59 -11.05
N ALA A 169 -15.77 -4.34 -10.24
CA ALA A 169 -15.51 -5.75 -10.50
C ALA A 169 -16.67 -6.69 -10.16
N HIS A 170 -17.48 -6.39 -9.13
CA HIS A 170 -18.47 -7.34 -8.62
C HIS A 170 -19.91 -7.12 -9.08
N LYS A 171 -20.24 -5.97 -9.68
CA LYS A 171 -21.65 -5.57 -9.89
C LYS A 171 -21.96 -4.94 -11.26
N GLY A 172 -21.07 -5.12 -12.24
CA GLY A 172 -21.24 -4.64 -13.61
C GLY A 172 -21.08 -3.13 -13.78
N PHE A 173 -20.75 -2.72 -15.00
CA PHE A 173 -20.56 -1.32 -15.40
C PHE A 173 -21.90 -0.65 -15.75
N GLY A 174 -22.75 -0.40 -14.76
CA GLY A 174 -23.89 0.49 -14.95
C GLY A 174 -23.46 1.96 -14.89
N ILE A 175 -24.02 2.82 -15.75
CA ILE A 175 -23.77 4.28 -15.82
C ILE A 175 -23.85 4.96 -14.43
N GLN A 176 -24.67 4.42 -13.52
CA GLN A 176 -24.82 4.89 -12.13
C GLN A 176 -23.55 4.83 -11.26
N ARG A 177 -22.48 4.13 -11.69
CA ARG A 177 -21.22 4.04 -10.93
C ARG A 177 -20.02 4.59 -11.68
N SER A 178 -20.24 5.17 -12.84
CA SER A 178 -19.17 5.69 -13.67
C SER A 178 -18.60 6.98 -13.09
N ILE A 179 -17.27 7.08 -13.07
CA ILE A 179 -16.58 8.31 -12.69
C ILE A 179 -16.31 9.15 -13.94
N ASP A 180 -16.49 10.46 -13.82
CA ASP A 180 -16.08 11.39 -14.86
C ASP A 180 -14.56 11.32 -15.09
N PRO A 181 -14.06 11.35 -16.35
CA PRO A 181 -12.63 11.34 -16.64
C PRO A 181 -11.79 12.38 -15.87
N GLN A 182 -12.28 13.62 -15.74
CA GLN A 182 -11.57 14.68 -15.02
C GLN A 182 -11.59 14.43 -13.52
N GLU A 183 -12.74 14.01 -12.97
CA GLU A 183 -12.84 13.60 -11.57
C GLU A 183 -11.87 12.44 -11.25
N ALA A 184 -11.75 11.46 -12.15
CA ALA A 184 -10.81 10.35 -12.00
C ALA A 184 -9.35 10.83 -11.94
N ILE A 185 -8.95 11.72 -12.85
CA ILE A 185 -7.61 12.32 -12.86
C ILE A 185 -7.36 13.08 -11.55
N LEU A 186 -8.30 13.93 -11.14
CA LEU A 186 -8.18 14.72 -9.92
C LEU A 186 -8.03 13.84 -8.68
N LYS A 187 -8.87 12.81 -8.54
CA LYS A 187 -8.75 11.84 -7.43
C LYS A 187 -7.39 11.16 -7.42
N VAL A 188 -6.95 10.59 -8.54
CA VAL A 188 -5.65 9.89 -8.61
C VAL A 188 -4.49 10.83 -8.29
N ASN A 189 -4.51 12.08 -8.76
CA ASN A 189 -3.49 13.08 -8.46
C ASN A 189 -3.45 13.47 -6.97
N ALA A 190 -4.61 13.56 -6.31
CA ALA A 190 -4.68 13.76 -4.86
C ALA A 190 -4.04 12.60 -4.11
N LEU A 191 -4.31 11.35 -4.51
CA LEU A 191 -3.68 10.16 -3.93
C LEU A 191 -2.15 10.17 -4.10
N LEU A 192 -1.66 10.50 -5.30
CA LEU A 192 -0.23 10.61 -5.58
C LEU A 192 0.47 11.65 -4.69
N THR A 193 -0.22 12.73 -4.34
CA THR A 193 0.33 13.76 -3.47
C THR A 193 0.59 13.22 -2.06
N GLY A 194 -0.36 12.49 -1.46
CA GLY A 194 -0.14 11.86 -0.16
C GLY A 194 0.86 10.70 -0.24
N LEU A 195 0.85 9.90 -1.31
CA LEU A 195 1.85 8.85 -1.54
C LEU A 195 3.29 9.41 -1.63
N LYS A 196 3.47 10.61 -2.18
CA LYS A 196 4.77 11.29 -2.21
C LYS A 196 5.28 11.64 -0.81
N ILE A 197 4.37 12.00 0.10
CA ILE A 197 4.72 12.29 1.50
C ILE A 197 5.10 10.98 2.21
N LEU A 198 4.30 9.93 2.02
CA LEU A 198 4.60 8.59 2.52
C LEU A 198 5.96 8.07 2.01
N ASP A 199 6.26 8.25 0.71
CA ASP A 199 7.54 7.88 0.08
C ASP A 199 8.72 8.50 0.81
N LYS A 200 8.66 9.82 1.06
CA LYS A 200 9.72 10.56 1.75
C LYS A 200 9.91 10.01 3.16
N ARG A 201 8.82 9.72 3.86
CA ARG A 201 8.86 9.18 5.22
C ARG A 201 9.51 7.80 5.24
N LEU A 202 9.08 6.89 4.38
CA LEU A 202 9.66 5.55 4.24
C LEU A 202 11.15 5.59 3.86
N CYS A 203 11.53 6.49 2.94
CA CYS A 203 12.94 6.66 2.56
C CYS A 203 13.84 7.14 3.72
N SER A 204 13.27 7.86 4.68
CA SER A 204 13.99 8.38 5.86
C SER A 204 14.23 7.33 6.96
N LEU A 205 13.53 6.19 6.90
CA LEU A 205 13.78 5.03 7.75
C LEU A 205 15.14 4.39 7.41
#